data_AF-A0A6B0UI54-F1
#
_entry.id   AF-A0A6B0UI54-F1
#
_cell.length_a   1.000
_cell.length_b   1.000
_cell.length_c   1.000
_cell.angle_alpha   90.00
_cell.angle_beta   90.00
_cell.angle_gamma   90.00
#
_symmetry.space_group_name_H-M   'P 1'
#
loop_
_entity.id
_entity.type
_entity.pdbx_description
1 polymer ?
#
loop_
_entity_poly.entity_id
_entity_poly.type
_entity_poly.pdbx_seq_one_letter_code
_entity_poly.pdbx_strand_id
1 'polypeptide(L)'
;WVLSHVGFPGNEAVNCASSTASEREVDIHEIPHKDHYTSMKRCMKGNCQNDWSNITQNKLHVVSPLYANGKLPDTGSASKVVLCRLRIGHTRLTHGHLL
;
A
#
# COMPACT_ATOMS: atom_id res chain seq x y z
N TRP A 1 -12.29 17.02 22.87
CA TRP A 1 -13.20 16.02 23.45
C TRP A 1 -14.19 16.73 24.35
N VAL A 2 -15.48 16.58 24.09
CA VAL A 2 -16.57 17.13 24.92
C VAL A 2 -17.14 15.96 25.71
N LEU A 3 -17.21 16.09 27.04
CA LEU A 3 -17.47 15.00 27.99
C LEU A 3 -18.95 14.77 28.34
N SER A 4 -19.90 15.37 27.64
CA SER A 4 -21.33 15.14 27.92
C SER A 4 -22.06 14.61 26.70
N HIS A 5 -22.58 13.39 26.84
CA HIS A 5 -23.26 12.60 25.80
C HIS A 5 -24.79 12.85 25.78
N VAL A 6 -25.31 13.69 26.69
CA VAL A 6 -26.75 13.88 26.89
C VAL A 6 -27.08 15.36 27.04
N GLY A 7 -28.09 15.84 26.31
CA GLY A 7 -28.68 17.17 26.45
C GLY A 7 -28.06 18.27 25.58
N PHE A 8 -27.07 17.96 24.72
CA PHE A 8 -26.60 18.90 23.71
C PHE A 8 -27.25 18.59 22.36
N PRO A 9 -28.16 19.44 21.84
CA PRO A 9 -28.95 19.13 20.65
C PRO A 9 -28.12 18.75 19.43
N GLY A 10 -26.93 19.36 19.28
CA GLY A 10 -26.02 19.04 18.19
C GLY A 10 -25.42 17.63 18.27
N ASN A 11 -25.13 17.12 19.47
CA ASN A 11 -24.60 15.77 19.65
C ASN A 11 -25.70 14.72 19.54
N GLU A 12 -26.89 15.02 20.04
CA GLU A 12 -28.06 14.15 19.88
C GLU A 12 -28.45 14.03 18.41
N ALA A 13 -28.41 15.12 17.64
CA ALA A 13 -28.64 15.08 16.20
C ALA A 13 -27.61 14.20 15.46
N VAL A 14 -26.33 14.28 15.83
CA VAL A 14 -25.27 13.44 15.25
C VAL A 14 -25.46 11.96 15.63
N ASN A 15 -25.82 11.67 16.88
CA ASN A 15 -26.09 10.30 17.33
C ASN A 15 -27.33 9.72 16.64
N CYS A 16 -28.43 10.47 16.55
CA CYS A 16 -29.63 10.06 15.81
C CYS A 16 -29.33 9.84 14.32
N ALA A 17 -28.51 10.71 13.70
CA ALA A 17 -28.07 10.51 12.31
C ALA A 17 -27.22 9.25 12.15
N SER A 18 -26.36 8.93 13.12
CA SER A 18 -25.54 7.72 13.09
C SER A 18 -26.39 6.45 13.30
N SER A 19 -27.36 6.48 14.21
CA SER A 19 -28.28 5.36 14.45
C SER A 19 -29.15 5.09 13.22
N THR A 20 -29.74 6.14 12.64
CA THR A 20 -30.57 6.02 11.42
C THR A 20 -29.75 5.61 10.19
N ALA A 21 -28.48 6.01 10.09
CA ALA A 21 -27.58 5.53 9.04
C ALA A 21 -27.21 4.04 9.21
N SER A 22 -27.15 3.53 10.44
CA SER A 22 -26.91 2.11 10.70
C SER A 22 -28.12 1.22 10.41
N GLU A 23 -29.33 1.79 10.48
CA GLU A 23 -30.59 1.10 10.15
C GLU A 23 -30.91 1.14 8.65
N ARG A 24 -30.21 1.96 7.88
CA ARG A 24 -30.31 1.95 6.42
C ARG A 24 -29.71 0.67 5.86
N GLU A 25 -30.49 -0.06 5.08
CA GLU A 25 -29.95 -1.09 4.19
C GLU A 25 -28.98 -0.41 3.22
N VAL A 26 -27.70 -0.82 3.32
CA VAL A 26 -26.67 -0.37 2.39
C VAL A 26 -27.03 -0.94 1.02
N ASP A 27 -27.25 -0.07 0.04
CA ASP A 27 -27.43 -0.50 -1.35
C ASP A 27 -26.09 -1.03 -1.88
N ILE A 28 -25.95 -2.37 -1.89
CA ILE A 28 -24.75 -3.05 -2.39
C ILE A 28 -24.82 -3.27 -3.91
N HIS A 29 -25.92 -2.89 -4.58
CA HIS A 29 -26.07 -3.19 -6.02
C HIS A 29 -25.04 -2.46 -6.90
N GLU A 30 -24.52 -1.32 -6.44
CA GLU A 30 -23.51 -0.56 -7.17
C GLU A 30 -22.29 -0.27 -6.31
N ILE A 31 -21.50 -1.31 -6.01
CA ILE A 31 -20.15 -1.12 -5.48
C ILE A 31 -19.39 -0.24 -6.48
N PRO A 32 -18.87 0.93 -6.07
CA PRO A 32 -18.12 1.80 -6.96
C PRO A 32 -16.99 1.04 -7.63
N HIS A 33 -16.90 1.11 -8.96
CA HIS A 33 -15.89 0.36 -9.74
C HIS A 33 -14.46 0.50 -9.21
N LYS A 34 -14.12 1.65 -8.61
CA LYS A 34 -12.80 1.92 -8.00
C LYS A 34 -12.49 1.03 -6.80
N ASP A 35 -13.49 0.51 -6.08
CA ASP A 35 -13.28 -0.33 -4.90
C ASP A 35 -12.67 -1.68 -5.29
N HIS A 36 -13.02 -2.20 -6.47
CA HIS A 36 -12.39 -3.38 -7.04
C HIS A 36 -10.90 -3.17 -7.38
N TYR A 37 -10.46 -1.93 -7.64
CA TYR A 37 -9.06 -1.65 -7.99
C TYR A 37 -8.10 -2.03 -6.87
N THR A 38 -8.50 -1.85 -5.61
CA THR A 38 -7.66 -2.18 -4.47
C THR A 38 -7.41 -3.69 -4.42
N SER A 39 -8.46 -4.48 -4.58
CA SER A 39 -8.38 -5.95 -4.60
C SER A 39 -7.57 -6.46 -5.79
N MET A 40 -7.80 -5.91 -6.99
CA MET A 40 -7.02 -6.27 -8.18
C MET A 40 -5.54 -5.94 -8.00
N LYS A 41 -5.20 -4.72 -7.54
CA LYS A 41 -3.80 -4.33 -7.27
C LYS A 41 -3.16 -5.23 -6.23
N ARG A 42 -3.90 -5.67 -5.21
CA ARG A 42 -3.42 -6.62 -4.20
C ARG A 42 -3.10 -7.97 -4.83
N CYS A 43 -4.00 -8.50 -5.66
CA CYS A 43 -3.79 -9.75 -6.38
C CYS A 43 -2.54 -9.70 -7.27
N MET A 44 -2.41 -8.66 -8.10
CA MET A 44 -1.24 -8.49 -8.96
C MET A 44 0.07 -8.41 -8.16
N LYS A 45 0.09 -7.64 -7.06
CA LYS A 45 1.25 -7.58 -6.16
C LYS A 45 1.57 -8.93 -5.53
N GLY A 46 0.55 -9.69 -5.15
CA GLY A 46 0.70 -11.05 -4.62
C GLY A 46 1.35 -11.98 -5.63
N ASN A 47 0.90 -11.95 -6.88
CA ASN A 47 1.49 -12.75 -7.96
C ASN A 47 2.95 -12.37 -8.20
N CYS A 48 3.27 -11.08 -8.34
CA CYS A 48 4.65 -10.63 -8.49
C CYS A 48 5.54 -11.01 -7.29
N GLN A 49 4.99 -10.97 -6.07
CA GLN A 49 5.70 -11.42 -4.87
C GLN A 49 5.94 -12.92 -4.89
N ASN A 50 4.98 -13.73 -5.35
CA ASN A 50 5.15 -15.17 -5.47
C ASN A 50 6.22 -15.50 -6.51
N ASP A 51 6.17 -14.87 -7.68
CA ASP A 51 7.18 -15.02 -8.72
C ASP A 51 8.56 -14.63 -8.19
N TRP A 52 8.65 -13.50 -7.48
CA TRP A 52 9.88 -13.07 -6.81
C TRP A 52 10.38 -14.14 -5.84
N SER A 53 9.55 -14.59 -4.91
CA SER A 53 9.91 -15.58 -3.88
C SER A 53 10.32 -16.93 -4.47
N ASN A 54 9.85 -17.27 -5.67
CA ASN A 54 10.20 -18.52 -6.37
C ASN A 54 11.59 -18.48 -7.02
N ILE A 55 12.20 -17.30 -7.18
CA ILE A 55 13.55 -17.17 -7.74
C ILE A 55 14.56 -17.63 -6.69
N THR A 56 15.13 -18.81 -6.90
CA THR A 56 16.17 -19.36 -6.02
C THR A 56 17.54 -18.77 -6.35
N GLN A 57 18.42 -18.70 -5.33
CA GLN A 57 19.81 -18.21 -5.45
C GLN A 57 19.99 -16.75 -5.89
N ASN A 58 18.94 -15.92 -5.84
CA ASN A 58 19.07 -14.50 -6.07
C ASN A 58 19.49 -13.76 -4.80
N LYS A 59 20.70 -13.20 -4.81
CA LYS A 59 21.29 -12.48 -3.67
C LYS A 59 20.50 -11.23 -3.26
N LEU A 60 19.68 -10.69 -4.17
CA LEU A 60 18.80 -9.56 -3.87
C LEU A 60 17.73 -9.90 -2.82
N HIS A 61 17.37 -11.18 -2.62
CA HIS A 61 16.44 -11.55 -1.54
C HIS A 61 16.95 -11.20 -0.15
N VAL A 62 18.28 -11.20 0.04
CA VAL A 62 18.91 -10.86 1.31
C VAL A 62 18.67 -9.38 1.65
N VAL A 63 18.66 -8.52 0.63
CA VAL A 63 18.52 -7.06 0.80
C VAL A 63 17.07 -6.59 0.60
N SER A 64 16.29 -7.27 -0.24
CA SER A 64 14.90 -6.95 -0.57
C SER A 64 14.05 -8.23 -0.68
N PRO A 65 13.64 -8.82 0.44
CA PRO A 65 12.82 -10.04 0.45
C PRO A 65 11.42 -9.80 -0.13
N LEU A 66 10.91 -8.58 0.00
CA LEU A 66 9.65 -8.16 -0.60
C LEU A 66 9.90 -7.57 -1.99
N TYR A 67 8.99 -7.85 -2.92
CA TYR A 67 8.92 -7.21 -4.22
C TYR A 67 8.67 -5.71 -4.01
N ALA A 68 9.75 -4.94 -4.11
CA ALA A 68 9.74 -3.53 -3.83
C ALA A 68 8.98 -2.78 -4.93
N ASN A 69 7.79 -2.28 -4.61
CA ASN A 69 6.98 -1.41 -5.47
C ASN A 69 7.53 0.02 -5.52
N GLY A 70 8.85 0.17 -5.55
CA GLY A 70 9.53 1.45 -5.41
C GLY A 70 9.33 2.30 -6.65
N LYS A 71 8.25 3.10 -6.67
CA LYS A 71 8.16 4.22 -7.61
C LYS A 71 9.45 5.03 -7.45
N LEU A 72 10.21 5.11 -8.54
CA LEU A 72 11.35 6.01 -8.60
C LEU A 72 10.82 7.42 -8.81
N PRO A 73 11.45 8.44 -8.21
CA PRO A 73 11.13 9.81 -8.53
C PRO A 73 11.31 10.04 -10.03
N ASP A 74 10.55 10.97 -10.59
CA ASP A 74 10.60 11.27 -12.01
C ASP A 74 11.84 12.11 -12.35
N THR A 75 13.00 11.46 -12.23
CA THR A 75 14.30 12.00 -12.58
C THR A 75 14.79 11.36 -13.88
N GLY A 76 15.77 11.97 -14.53
CA GLY A 76 16.41 11.41 -15.72
C GLY A 76 16.92 9.97 -15.52
N SER A 77 17.08 9.23 -16.63
CA SER A 77 17.37 7.80 -16.62
C SER A 77 18.64 7.41 -15.86
N ALA A 78 19.69 8.24 -15.93
CA ALA A 78 20.94 8.00 -15.21
C ALA A 78 20.75 8.07 -13.68
N SER A 79 19.99 9.06 -13.19
CA SER A 79 19.71 9.23 -11.76
C SER A 79 18.87 8.08 -11.20
N LYS A 80 17.95 7.53 -12.01
CA LYS A 80 17.16 6.34 -11.65
C LYS A 80 18.06 5.12 -11.41
N VAL A 81 19.06 4.87 -12.28
CA VAL A 81 20.01 3.75 -12.12
C VAL A 81 20.85 3.90 -10.85
N VAL A 82 21.40 5.10 -10.62
CA VAL A 82 22.18 5.39 -9.41
C VAL A 82 21.33 5.17 -8.16
N LEU A 83 20.10 5.68 -8.14
CA LEU A 83 19.20 5.52 -7.00
C LEU A 83 18.81 4.06 -6.76
N CYS A 84 18.53 3.29 -7.80
CA CYS A 84 18.25 1.85 -7.67
C CYS A 84 19.43 1.11 -7.05
N ARG A 85 20.66 1.35 -7.53
CA ARG A 85 21.87 0.74 -6.98
C ARG A 85 22.06 1.11 -5.51
N LEU A 86 21.88 2.38 -5.16
CA LEU A 86 21.99 2.83 -3.77
C LEU A 86 20.93 2.20 -2.86
N ARG A 87 19.68 2.04 -3.32
CA ARG A 87 18.59 1.42 -2.52
C ARG A 87 18.85 -0.03 -2.17
N ILE A 88 19.53 -0.78 -3.03
CA ILE A 88 19.95 -2.16 -2.75
C ILE A 88 21.34 -2.23 -2.10
N GLY A 89 21.89 -1.09 -1.66
CA GLY A 89 23.18 -1.01 -1.00
C GLY A 89 24.36 -1.29 -1.92
N HIS A 90 24.21 -1.19 -3.24
CA HIS A 90 25.28 -1.42 -4.22
C HIS A 90 26.20 -0.20 -4.32
N THR A 91 27.31 -0.25 -3.57
CA THR A 91 28.35 0.77 -3.51
C THR A 91 29.69 0.19 -3.95
N ARG A 92 30.77 0.98 -3.93
CA ARG A 92 32.12 0.48 -4.21
C ARG A 92 32.54 -0.68 -3.31
N LEU A 93 32.10 -0.69 -2.04
CA LEU A 93 32.49 -1.72 -1.06
C LEU A 93 31.72 -3.03 -1.25
N THR A 94 30.47 -2.95 -1.67
CA THR A 94 29.54 -4.08 -1.79
C THR A 94 29.34 -4.56 -3.23
N HIS A 95 30.07 -3.97 -4.19
CA HIS A 95 29.96 -4.27 -5.61
C HIS A 95 30.05 -5.77 -5.93
N GLY A 96 31.09 -6.45 -5.41
CA GLY A 96 31.30 -7.87 -5.67
C GLY A 96 30.28 -8.80 -5.01
N HIS A 97 29.51 -8.31 -4.02
CA HIS A 97 28.50 -9.14 -3.37
C HIS A 97 27.31 -9.40 -4.29
N LEU A 98 26.88 -8.40 -5.08
CA LEU A 98 25.67 -8.44 -5.91
C LEU A 98 25.94 -8.81 -7.40
N LEU A 99 27.19 -9.08 -7.77
CA LEU A 99 27.58 -9.70 -9.04
C LEU A 99 27.52 -11.23 -8.94
#